data_AF-A0A0Q6GNW6-F1
#
_entry.id   AF-A0A0Q6GNW6-F1
#
_cell.length_a   1.000
_cell.length_b   1.000
_cell.length_c   1.000
_cell.angle_alpha   90.00
_cell.angle_beta   90.00
_cell.angle_gamma   90.00
#
_symmetry.space_group_name_H-M   'P 1'
#
loop_
_entity.id
_entity.type
_entity.pdbx_description
1 polymer ?
#
loop_
_entity_poly.entity_id
_entity_poly.type
_entity_poly.pdbx_seq_one_letter_code
_entity_poly.pdbx_strand_id
1 'polypeptide(L)' 'MTAPHVHARARELPHPPEVVEAAQYLSDTPAPPRPIVPHLTERFGLDPSKACAAIYLAGEMRLLRRVFG' A
#
# COMPACT_ATOMS: atom_id res chain seq x y z
N MET A 1 14.08 29.13 6.00
CA MET A 1 12.61 28.93 6.01
C MET A 1 12.35 27.46 5.69
N THR A 2 12.23 26.61 6.71
CA THR A 2 11.95 25.18 6.55
C THR A 2 10.43 25.00 6.59
N ALA A 3 9.86 24.50 5.50
CA ALA A 3 8.43 24.23 5.40
C ALA A 3 8.03 23.14 6.43
N PRO A 4 6.89 23.28 7.12
CA PRO A 4 6.40 22.21 7.97
C PRO A 4 5.94 21.05 7.09
N HIS A 5 6.62 19.89 7.19
CA HIS A 5 6.06 18.62 6.74
C HIS A 5 4.90 18.27 7.67
N VAL A 6 3.76 18.91 7.42
CA VAL A 6 2.46 18.48 7.90
C VAL A 6 2.32 17.03 7.41
N HIS A 7 2.41 16.09 8.35
CA HIS A 7 1.78 14.78 8.20
C HIS A 7 0.28 15.03 8.09
N ALA A 8 -0.14 15.49 6.91
CA ALA A 8 -1.51 15.46 6.51
C ALA A 8 -1.90 13.99 6.71
N ARG A 9 -2.75 13.75 7.70
CA ARG A 9 -3.58 12.55 7.71
C ARG A 9 -4.06 12.42 6.29
N ALA A 10 -3.61 11.39 5.59
CA ALA A 10 -3.95 11.17 4.19
C ALA A 10 -5.47 11.02 4.15
N ARG A 11 -6.15 12.16 4.01
CA ARG A 11 -7.53 12.27 3.59
C ARG A 11 -7.59 11.43 2.34
N GLU A 12 -8.19 10.25 2.45
CA GLU A 12 -8.99 9.48 1.48
C GLU A 12 -8.88 9.92 0.01
N LEU A 13 -7.68 10.24 -0.46
CA LEU A 13 -7.44 10.50 -1.86
C LEU A 13 -7.54 9.13 -2.51
N PRO A 14 -8.37 9.00 -3.55
CA PRO A 14 -8.49 7.72 -4.24
C PRO A 14 -7.09 7.29 -4.68
N HIS A 15 -6.64 6.15 -4.15
CA HIS A 15 -5.38 5.58 -4.59
C HIS A 15 -5.50 5.21 -6.08
N PRO A 16 -4.43 5.32 -6.86
CA PRO A 16 -4.41 4.82 -8.22
C PRO A 16 -4.85 3.35 -8.26
N PRO A 17 -5.60 2.90 -9.29
CA PRO A 17 -6.15 1.55 -9.35
C PRO A 17 -5.08 0.47 -9.21
N GLU A 18 -3.88 0.69 -9.76
CA GLU A 18 -2.76 -0.25 -9.67
C GLU A 18 -2.21 -0.40 -8.23
N VAL A 19 -2.32 0.65 -7.40
CA VAL A 19 -1.94 0.59 -5.98
C VAL A 19 -2.98 -0.19 -5.19
N VAL A 20 -4.26 0.02 -5.50
CA VAL A 20 -5.37 -0.70 -4.85
C VAL A 20 -5.29 -2.19 -5.18
N GLU A 21 -5.07 -2.54 -6.45
CA GLU A 21 -4.94 -3.94 -6.88
C GLU A 21 -3.74 -4.63 -6.20
N ALA A 22 -2.57 -3.98 -6.17
CA ALA A 22 -1.40 -4.50 -5.48
C ALA A 22 -1.62 -4.68 -3.98
N ALA A 23 -2.32 -3.72 -3.35
CA ALA A 23 -2.68 -3.80 -1.94
C ALA A 23 -3.66 -4.93 -1.65
N GLN A 24 -4.66 -5.14 -2.50
CA GLN A 24 -5.61 -6.26 -2.38
C GLN A 24 -4.89 -7.59 -2.51
N TYR A 25 -4.08 -7.77 -3.55
CA TYR A 25 -3.24 -8.96 -3.73
C TYR A 25 -2.39 -9.24 -2.50
N LEU A 26 -1.71 -8.22 -1.98
CA LEU A 26 -0.87 -8.37 -0.81
C LEU A 26 -1.69 -8.67 0.46
N SER A 27 -2.85 -8.03 0.65
CA SER A 27 -3.72 -8.27 1.79
C SER A 27 -4.18 -9.73 1.87
N ASP A 28 -4.43 -10.34 0.71
CA ASP A 28 -4.86 -11.72 0.54
C ASP A 28 -3.71 -12.73 0.64
N THR A 29 -2.49 -12.30 0.31
CA THR A 29 -1.29 -13.17 0.35
C THR A 29 -0.78 -13.36 1.79
N PRO A 30 -0.89 -14.56 2.39
CA PRO A 30 -0.50 -14.80 3.79
C PRO A 30 1.01 -14.77 4.01
N ALA A 31 1.79 -15.21 3.01
CA ALA A 31 3.26 -15.23 3.05
C ALA A 31 3.82 -14.48 1.84
N PRO A 32 3.89 -13.14 1.88
CA PRO A 32 4.33 -12.37 0.73
C PRO A 32 5.83 -12.55 0.47
N PRO A 33 6.26 -12.50 -0.81
CA PRO A 33 7.66 -12.64 -1.18
C PRO A 33 8.50 -11.53 -0.58
N ARG A 34 9.76 -11.87 -0.25
CA ARG A 34 10.77 -10.93 0.22
C ARG A 34 11.94 -10.95 -0.75
N PRO A 35 12.43 -9.79 -1.23
CA PRO A 35 11.98 -8.43 -0.92
C PRO A 35 10.67 -8.03 -1.62
N ILE A 36 9.79 -7.32 -0.90
CA ILE A 36 8.41 -7.06 -1.34
C ILE A 36 8.26 -5.89 -2.32
N VAL A 37 9.01 -4.80 -2.13
CA VAL A 37 8.96 -3.61 -3.00
C VAL A 37 9.34 -3.96 -4.44
N PRO A 38 10.50 -4.59 -4.73
CA PRO A 38 10.84 -4.94 -6.11
C PRO A 38 9.84 -5.94 -6.69
N HIS A 39 9.32 -6.90 -5.90
CA HIS A 39 8.29 -7.80 -6.38
C HIS A 39 7.03 -7.05 -6.85
N LEU A 40 6.57 -6.05 -6.10
CA LEU A 40 5.42 -5.24 -6.50
C LEU A 40 5.72 -4.35 -7.71
N THR A 41 6.93 -3.80 -7.79
CA THR A 41 7.41 -3.05 -8.95
C THR A 41 7.40 -3.90 -10.22
N GLU A 42 7.94 -5.11 -10.16
CA GLU A 42 8.01 -6.02 -11.32
C GLU A 42 6.64 -6.56 -11.72
N ARG A 43 5.81 -6.92 -10.73
CA ARG A 43 4.51 -7.55 -10.98
C ARG A 43 3.43 -6.59 -11.47
N PHE A 44 3.40 -5.38 -10.92
CA PHE A 44 2.33 -4.41 -11.16
C PHE A 44 2.81 -3.15 -11.88
N GLY A 45 4.09 -3.09 -12.29
CA GLY A 45 4.67 -1.91 -12.95
C GLY A 45 4.73 -0.67 -12.06
N LEU A 46 4.80 -0.86 -10.74
CA LEU A 46 4.77 0.23 -9.77
C LEU A 46 6.14 0.86 -9.57
N ASP A 47 6.20 2.18 -9.53
CA ASP A 47 7.32 2.89 -8.92
C ASP A 47 7.43 2.55 -7.40
N PRO A 48 8.62 2.55 -6.79
CA PRO A 48 8.80 2.22 -5.38
C PRO A 48 7.91 3.00 -4.41
N SER A 49 7.58 4.25 -4.71
CA SER A 49 6.65 5.05 -3.90
C SER A 49 5.24 4.45 -3.87
N LYS A 50 4.73 4.01 -5.03
CA LYS A 50 3.44 3.33 -5.17
C LYS A 50 3.45 1.95 -4.52
N ALA A 51 4.57 1.23 -4.61
CA ALA A 51 4.74 -0.05 -3.92
C ALA A 51 4.67 0.11 -2.40
N CYS A 52 5.32 1.14 -1.84
CA CYS A 52 5.22 1.47 -0.41
C CYS A 52 3.77 1.83 0.00
N ALA A 53 3.05 2.59 -0.83
CA ALA A 53 1.64 2.90 -0.59
C ALA A 53 0.77 1.64 -0.59
N ALA A 54 1.00 0.71 -1.53
CA ALA A 54 0.28 -0.56 -1.59
C ALA A 54 0.53 -1.44 -0.35
N ILE A 55 1.76 -1.44 0.18
CA ILE A 55 2.11 -2.17 1.41
C ILE A 55 1.36 -1.61 2.62
N TYR A 56 1.32 -0.28 2.76
CA TYR A 56 0.57 0.38 3.83
C TYR A 56 -0.93 0.05 3.75
N LEU A 57 -1.52 0.23 2.57
CA LEU A 57 -2.95 -0.01 2.32
C LEU A 57 -3.33 -1.49 2.57
N ALA A 58 -2.47 -2.43 2.19
CA ALA A 58 -2.68 -3.86 2.48
C ALA A 58 -2.72 -4.15 3.99
N GLY A 59 -1.91 -3.43 4.77
CA GLY A 59 -1.92 -3.50 6.24
C GLY A 59 -3.23 -3.01 6.83
N GLU A 60 -3.74 -1.87 6.33
CA GLU A 60 -5.06 -1.34 6.72
C GLU A 60 -6.19 -2.31 6.35
N MET A 61 -6.18 -2.89 5.14
CA MET A 61 -7.19 -3.87 4.72
C MET A 61 -7.23 -5.09 5.64
N ARG A 62 -6.07 -5.63 6.04
CA ARG A 62 -5.99 -6.75 7.00
C ARG A 62 -6.51 -6.36 8.37
N LEU A 63 -6.20 -5.14 8.83
CA LEU A 63 -6.69 -4.64 10.11
C LEU A 63 -8.21 -4.49 10.08
N LEU A 64 -8.77 -3.86 9.05
CA LEU A 64 -10.21 -3.68 8.89
C LEU A 64 -10.94 -5.03 8.83
N ARG A 65 -10.44 -6.00 8.06
CA ARG A 65 -10.98 -7.37 8.03
C ARG A 65 -10.94 -8.04 9.40
N ARG A 66 -9.92 -7.78 10.21
CA ARG A 66 -9.80 -8.35 11.57
C ARG A 66 -10.75 -7.69 12.57
N VAL A 67 -11.04 -6.40 12.41
CA VAL A 67 -11.85 -5.62 13.36
C VAL A 67 -13.34 -5.73 13.06
N PHE A 68 -13.72 -5.79 11.79
CA PHE A 68 -15.13 -5.73 11.35
C PHE A 68 -15.61 -6.99 10.61
N GLY A 69 -14.70 -7.91 10.30
CA GLY A 69 -15.01 -9.18 9.63
C GLY A 69 -15.09 -10.34 10.61
#